data_AF-A0A822EUG4-F1
#
_entry.id   AF-A0A822EUG4-F1
#
_cell.length_a   1.000
_cell.length_b   1.000
_cell.length_c   1.000
_cell.angle_alpha   90.00
_cell.angle_beta   90.00
_cell.angle_gamma   90.00
#
_symmetry.space_group_name_H-M   'P 1'
#
loop_
_entity.id
_entity.type
_entity.pdbx_description
1 polymer ?
#
loop_
_entity_poly.entity_id
_entity_poly.type
_entity_poly.pdbx_seq_one_letter_code
_entity_poly.pdbx_strand_id
1 'polypeptide(L)' 'MFFYTRYPNSSVLKAYFPDVRFNKLITAQLVKWFSNFR' A
#
# COMPACT_ATOMS: atom_id res chain seq x y z
N MET A 1 -7.78 5.00 -4.22
CA MET A 1 -7.42 3.72 -3.56
C MET A 1 -7.84 3.67 -2.10
N PHE A 2 -7.37 4.65 -1.33
CA PHE A 2 -7.59 4.79 0.11
C PHE A 2 -9.07 4.84 0.55
N PHE A 3 -9.98 5.35 -0.28
CA PHE A 3 -11.43 5.42 0.04
C PHE A 3 -12.25 4.18 -0.38
N TYR A 4 -11.70 3.25 -1.18
CA TYR A 4 -12.48 2.15 -1.77
C TYR A 4 -11.96 0.75 -1.40
N THR A 5 -10.73 0.62 -0.91
CA THR A 5 -10.12 -0.69 -0.67
C THR A 5 -9.56 -0.72 0.74
N ARG A 6 -10.31 -1.35 1.66
CA ARG A 6 -9.94 -1.44 3.09
C ARG A 6 -8.69 -2.28 3.37
N TYR A 7 -8.32 -3.16 2.43
CA TYR A 7 -7.11 -4.00 2.50
C TYR A 7 -6.50 -4.14 1.10
N PRO A 8 -5.73 -3.15 0.62
CA PRO A 8 -5.04 -3.29 -0.64
C PRO A 8 -3.97 -4.38 -0.51
N ASN A 9 -4.02 -5.40 -1.37
CA ASN A 9 -2.96 -6.39 -1.43
C ASN A 9 -1.68 -5.79 -2.05
N SER A 10 -0.55 -6.46 -1.87
CA SER A 10 0.75 -5.97 -2.35
C SER A 10 0.83 -5.82 -3.87
N SER A 11 0.12 -6.66 -4.64
CA SER A 11 0.03 -6.55 -6.10
C SER A 11 -0.73 -5.30 -6.54
N VAL A 12 -1.79 -5.00 -5.80
CA VAL A 12 -2.61 -3.81 -5.98
C VAL A 12 -1.81 -2.55 -5.66
N LEU A 13 -1.09 -2.50 -4.53
CA LEU A 13 -0.19 -1.36 -4.23
C LEU A 13 0.84 -1.14 -5.36
N LYS A 14 1.42 -2.21 -5.90
CA LYS A 14 2.35 -2.12 -7.04
C LYS A 14 1.71 -1.56 -8.31
N ALA A 15 0.46 -1.91 -8.59
CA ALA A 15 -0.26 -1.41 -9.76
C ALA A 15 -0.59 0.10 -9.66
N TYR A 16 -0.88 0.59 -8.44
CA TYR A 16 -1.24 2.00 -8.22
C TYR A 16 -0.04 2.91 -7.96
N PHE A 17 1.13 2.36 -7.62
CA PHE A 17 2.36 3.12 -7.38
C PHE A 17 3.52 2.57 -8.22
N PRO A 18 3.44 2.64 -9.56
CA PRO A 18 4.48 2.10 -10.44
C PRO A 18 5.84 2.78 -10.27
N ASP A 19 5.85 4.06 -9.85
CA ASP A 19 7.08 4.84 -9.61
C ASP A 19 7.76 4.52 -8.26
N VAL A 20 7.08 3.79 -7.37
CA VAL A 20 7.62 3.46 -6.04
C VAL A 20 8.39 2.14 -6.13
N ARG A 21 9.69 2.17 -5.82
CA ARG A 21 10.49 0.95 -5.67
C ARG A 21 10.10 0.22 -4.39
N PHE A 22 9.25 -0.79 -4.51
CA PHE A 22 8.81 -1.59 -3.37
C PHE A 22 9.97 -2.41 -2.78
N ASN A 23 10.33 -2.07 -1.54
CA ASN A 23 11.18 -2.88 -0.67
C ASN A 23 10.34 -3.39 0.53
N LYS A 24 10.82 -4.40 1.26
CA LYS A 24 10.13 -5.01 2.41
C LYS A 24 9.76 -3.97 3.48
N LEU A 25 10.66 -3.03 3.75
CA LEU A 25 10.44 -1.92 4.70
C LEU A 25 9.37 -0.94 4.21
N ILE A 26 9.46 -0.50 2.95
CA ILE A 26 8.54 0.47 2.36
C ILE A 26 7.13 -0.12 2.25
N THR A 27 7.02 -1.38 1.86
CA THR A 27 5.75 -2.12 1.79
C THR A 27 5.11 -2.23 3.16
N ALA A 28 5.90 -2.58 4.19
CA ALA A 28 5.39 -2.68 5.57
C ALA A 28 4.93 -1.30 6.10
N GLN A 29 5.64 -0.23 5.77
CA GLN A 29 5.28 1.12 6.16
C GLN A 29 4.00 1.61 5.46
N LEU A 30 3.86 1.36 4.15
CA LEU A 30 2.63 1.64 3.40
C LEU A 30 1.44 0.89 3.98
N VAL A 31 1.57 -0.42 4.21
CA VAL A 31 0.51 -1.23 4.83
C VAL A 31 0.15 -0.69 6.22
N LYS A 32 1.15 -0.29 7.02
CA LYS A 32 0.91 0.34 8.34
C LYS A 32 0.16 1.66 8.22
N TRP A 33 0.48 2.48 7.22
CA TRP A 33 -0.26 3.71 6.93
C TRP A 33 -1.72 3.40 6.59
N PHE A 34 -1.97 2.48 5.66
CA PHE A 34 -3.34 2.05 5.31
C PHE A 34 -4.10 1.43 6.50
N SER A 35 -3.41 0.77 7.44
CA SER A 35 -4.02 0.24 8.67
C SER A 35 -4.34 1.32 9.71
N ASN A 36 -3.52 2.37 9.81
CA ASN A 36 -3.70 3.47 10.77
C ASN A 36 -4.77 4.47 10.35
N PHE A 37 -5.00 4.62 9.04
CA PHE A 37 -6.00 5.52 8.48
C PHE A 37 -7.43 4.93 8.46
N ARG A 38 -7.68 3.92 9.31
CA ARG A 38 -9.01 3.35 9.50
C ARG A 38 -10.01 4.38 10.04
#